data_AF-A0A1G2JMJ0-F1
#
_entry.id   AF-A0A1G2JMJ0-F1
#
_cell.length_a   1.000
_cell.length_b   1.000
_cell.length_c   1.000
_cell.angle_alpha   90.00
_cell.angle_beta   90.00
_cell.angle_gamma   90.00
#
_symmetry.space_group_name_H-M   'P 1'
#
loop_
_entity.id
_entity.type
_entity.pdbx_description
1 polymer ?
#
loop_
_entity_poly.entity_id
_entity_poly.type
_entity_poly.pdbx_seq_one_letter_code
_entity_poly.pdbx_strand_id
1 'polypeptide(L)'
;MAIKINAENQKTKDFLAYIVKNIAKKQSLKQYDEVLVEIQKGKTPFPEFKKYDHGLGSDYDALEMQWKSNPKYNEKAILIAKYLNENFENSAITSTPKQDKNKPLTFIITIVISNPFEILKIYQKLNTKNELKKIILKNEKQSNKDISKIELYLNQIGDLWREPKIKYCYHMGEKNDRHKIFRYLVENKGYQNTNDIACFLGDKKEQVIRTEIKKIKDKASYFLSIKNSDLIESRKGSGYKINPKYHIKITIL
;
A
#
# COMPACT_ATOMS: atom_id res chain seq x y z
N MET A 1 -10.04 16.78 32.94
CA MET A 1 -9.69 15.67 32.01
C MET A 1 -8.89 16.26 30.88
N ALA A 2 -7.61 15.95 30.81
CA ALA A 2 -6.75 16.45 29.75
C ALA A 2 -7.10 15.77 28.42
N ILE A 3 -7.09 16.52 27.33
CA ILE A 3 -7.26 15.99 25.98
C ILE A 3 -5.98 16.14 25.16
N LYS A 4 -5.67 15.15 24.32
CA LYS A 4 -4.56 15.18 23.35
C LYS A 4 -5.05 14.76 21.98
N ILE A 5 -4.34 15.18 20.93
CA ILE A 5 -4.56 14.68 19.58
C ILE A 5 -3.96 13.27 19.47
N ASN A 6 -4.75 12.32 18.98
CA ASN A 6 -4.29 10.98 18.66
C ASN A 6 -3.59 10.98 17.29
N ALA A 7 -2.28 11.23 17.28
CA ALA A 7 -1.47 11.30 16.06
C ALA A 7 -1.52 10.02 15.22
N GLU A 8 -1.71 8.86 15.85
CA GLU A 8 -1.78 7.58 15.16
C GLU A 8 -3.12 7.31 14.47
N ASN A 9 -4.17 8.04 14.84
CA ASN A 9 -5.49 7.86 14.22
C ASN A 9 -5.46 8.22 12.73
N GLN A 10 -6.18 7.45 11.93
CA GLN A 10 -6.27 7.73 10.51
C GLN A 10 -6.91 9.09 10.18
N LYS A 11 -7.97 9.51 10.90
CA LYS A 11 -8.61 10.82 10.72
C LYS A 11 -7.65 11.97 11.00
N THR A 12 -6.76 11.81 11.98
CA THR A 12 -5.70 12.78 12.29
C THR A 12 -4.66 12.85 11.17
N LYS A 13 -4.27 11.69 10.62
CA LYS A 13 -3.38 11.61 9.44
C LYS A 13 -4.02 12.24 8.19
N ASP A 14 -5.31 11.99 7.98
CA ASP A 14 -6.09 12.58 6.88
C ASP A 14 -6.24 14.09 7.04
N PHE A 15 -6.37 14.58 8.28
CA PHE A 15 -6.36 16.00 8.60
C PHE A 15 -5.04 16.66 8.22
N LEU A 16 -3.89 16.11 8.64
CA LEU A 16 -2.58 16.65 8.26
C LEU A 16 -2.41 16.67 6.73
N ALA A 17 -2.79 15.58 6.05
CA ALA A 17 -2.74 15.51 4.59
C ALA A 17 -3.64 16.56 3.91
N TYR A 18 -4.83 16.82 4.47
CA TYR A 18 -5.71 17.89 4.00
C TYR A 18 -5.06 19.26 4.13
N ILE A 19 -4.43 19.57 5.27
CA ILE A 19 -3.74 20.86 5.48
C ILE A 19 -2.61 21.03 4.46
N VAL A 20 -1.70 20.06 4.38
CA VAL A 20 -0.54 20.13 3.48
C VAL A 20 -0.96 20.22 2.02
N LYS A 21 -2.01 19.50 1.62
CA LYS A 21 -2.56 19.61 0.26
C LYS A 21 -3.09 21.02 -0.03
N ASN A 22 -3.73 21.68 0.93
CA ASN A 22 -4.21 23.05 0.72
C ASN A 22 -3.05 24.05 0.62
N ILE A 23 -1.96 23.84 1.36
CA ILE A 23 -0.73 24.62 1.19
C ILE A 23 -0.15 24.41 -0.21
N ALA A 24 -0.01 23.16 -0.64
CA ALA A 24 0.56 22.78 -1.93
C ALA A 24 -0.28 23.18 -3.17
N LYS A 25 -1.53 23.61 -3.00
CA LYS A 25 -2.34 24.15 -4.13
C LYS A 25 -1.78 25.45 -4.70
N LYS A 26 -0.99 26.20 -3.92
CA LYS A 26 -0.37 27.44 -4.38
C LYS A 26 0.76 27.08 -5.35
N GLN A 27 0.58 27.38 -6.65
CA GLN A 27 1.48 26.98 -7.73
C GLN A 27 2.94 27.42 -7.52
N SER A 28 3.17 28.49 -6.77
CA SER A 28 4.50 29.01 -6.43
C SER A 28 4.59 29.37 -4.94
N LEU A 29 4.76 28.36 -4.09
CA LEU A 29 5.03 28.56 -2.66
C LEU A 29 6.39 29.24 -2.45
N LYS A 30 6.39 30.38 -1.76
CA LYS A 30 7.58 31.15 -1.37
C LYS A 30 7.74 31.18 0.15
N GLN A 31 8.95 31.46 0.59
CA GLN A 31 9.20 31.75 2.00
C GLN A 31 8.39 32.98 2.42
N TYR A 32 7.85 32.94 3.64
CA TYR A 32 6.91 33.90 4.24
C TYR A 32 5.54 33.99 3.58
N ASP A 33 5.21 33.07 2.67
CA ASP A 33 3.85 32.98 2.17
C ASP A 33 2.87 32.69 3.30
N GLU A 34 1.79 33.46 3.35
CA GLU A 34 0.65 33.15 4.19
C GLU A 34 -0.36 32.31 3.41
N VAL A 35 -0.75 31.19 4.00
CA VAL A 35 -1.80 30.31 3.49
C VAL A 35 -2.92 30.25 4.50
N LEU A 36 -4.12 30.64 4.06
CA LEU A 36 -5.35 30.46 4.82
C LEU A 36 -5.97 29.12 4.48
N VAL A 37 -6.18 28.29 5.51
CA VAL A 37 -6.81 26.98 5.36
C VAL A 37 -8.11 26.96 6.14
N GLU A 38 -9.22 26.79 5.42
CA GLU A 38 -10.54 26.60 6.02
C GLU A 38 -10.74 25.13 6.41
N ILE A 39 -11.16 24.90 7.65
CA ILE A 39 -11.56 23.61 8.19
C ILE A 39 -13.02 23.70 8.66
N GLN A 40 -13.89 22.83 8.16
CA GLN A 40 -15.32 22.84 8.46
C GLN A 40 -15.72 21.55 9.15
N LYS A 41 -16.24 21.67 10.37
CA LYS A 41 -16.69 20.53 11.17
C LYS A 41 -17.75 19.73 10.41
N GLY A 42 -17.53 18.42 10.27
CA GLY A 42 -18.43 17.51 9.55
C GLY A 42 -18.23 17.48 8.03
N LYS A 43 -17.40 18.37 7.45
CA LYS A 43 -17.06 18.34 6.01
C LYS A 43 -15.59 18.06 5.75
N THR A 44 -14.69 18.69 6.51
CA THR A 44 -13.26 18.41 6.40
C THR A 44 -12.87 17.32 7.39
N PRO A 45 -11.83 16.51 7.09
CA PRO A 45 -11.19 15.69 8.10
C PRO A 45 -10.85 16.54 9.32
N PHE A 46 -11.02 15.98 10.52
CA PHE A 46 -10.78 16.66 11.78
C PHE A 46 -9.99 15.71 12.67
N PRO A 47 -8.98 16.19 13.42
CA PRO A 47 -8.15 15.32 14.23
C PRO A 47 -8.98 14.66 15.33
N GLU A 48 -8.60 13.44 15.69
CA GLU A 48 -9.21 12.72 16.79
C GLU A 48 -8.57 13.15 18.11
N PHE A 49 -9.41 13.46 19.09
CA PHE A 49 -8.98 13.81 20.44
C PHE A 49 -9.21 12.63 21.38
N LYS A 50 -8.18 12.25 22.14
CA LYS A 50 -8.26 11.26 23.21
C LYS A 50 -8.26 11.97 24.56
N LYS A 51 -9.15 11.52 25.45
CA LYS A 51 -9.13 11.89 26.87
C LYS A 51 -8.13 11.01 27.60
N TYR A 52 -7.44 11.59 28.58
CA TYR A 52 -6.57 10.86 29.50
C TYR A 52 -7.02 11.11 30.94
N ASP A 53 -6.98 10.05 31.74
CA ASP A 53 -7.40 10.07 33.15
C ASP A 53 -6.35 10.71 34.07
N HIS A 54 -5.11 10.85 33.59
CA HIS A 54 -4.01 11.49 34.30
C HIS A 54 -3.59 12.79 33.60
N GLY A 55 -3.28 13.82 34.40
CA GLY A 55 -2.83 15.13 33.92
C GLY A 55 -1.55 15.04 33.10
N LEU A 56 -1.27 16.06 32.29
CA LEU A 56 -0.13 16.07 31.36
C LEU A 56 1.19 16.52 32.01
N GLY A 57 1.24 16.49 33.35
CA GLY A 57 2.34 16.97 34.18
C GLY A 57 2.08 18.36 34.77
N SER A 58 2.82 18.72 35.81
CA SER A 58 2.64 19.97 36.58
C SER A 58 2.77 21.25 35.74
N ASP A 59 3.65 21.24 34.75
CA ASP A 59 3.87 22.39 33.85
C ASP A 59 2.67 22.61 32.92
N TYR A 60 1.96 21.53 32.57
CA TYR A 60 0.75 21.60 31.77
C TYR A 60 -0.42 22.16 32.58
N ASP A 61 -0.52 21.79 33.86
CA ASP A 61 -1.61 22.22 34.74
C ASP A 61 -1.58 23.75 34.97
N ALA A 62 -0.39 24.35 35.10
CA ALA A 62 -0.22 25.79 35.26
C ALA A 62 -0.63 26.59 34.00
N LEU A 63 -0.22 26.14 32.81
CA LEU A 63 -0.63 26.72 31.52
C LEU A 63 -2.13 26.52 31.27
N GLU A 64 -2.68 25.35 31.63
CA GLU A 64 -4.10 25.04 31.48
C GLU A 64 -4.99 25.96 32.34
N MET A 65 -4.55 26.32 33.56
CA MET A 65 -5.26 27.27 34.42
C MET A 65 -5.28 28.69 33.83
N GLN A 66 -4.15 29.19 33.31
CA GLN A 66 -4.09 30.49 32.64
C GLN A 66 -4.92 30.54 31.34
N TRP A 67 -5.05 29.41 30.68
CA TRP A 67 -5.83 29.31 29.46
C TRP A 67 -7.33 29.26 29.70
N LYS A 68 -7.79 28.50 30.69
CA LYS A 68 -9.23 28.40 31.04
C LYS A 68 -9.84 29.72 31.52
N SER A 69 -9.04 30.65 32.02
CA SER A 69 -9.51 31.99 32.43
C SER A 69 -9.72 32.95 31.25
N ASN A 70 -9.29 32.60 30.03
CA ASN A 70 -9.47 33.42 28.84
C ASN A 70 -10.77 33.07 28.11
N PRO A 71 -11.75 34.00 27.95
CA PRO A 71 -13.02 33.72 27.27
C PRO A 71 -12.89 33.40 25.77
N LYS A 72 -11.72 33.67 25.16
CA LYS A 72 -11.40 33.28 23.77
C LYS A 72 -10.69 31.93 23.69
N TYR A 73 -10.47 31.26 24.81
CA TYR A 73 -9.77 29.98 24.86
C TYR A 73 -10.61 28.88 24.21
N ASN A 74 -9.98 28.20 23.26
CA ASN A 74 -10.51 26.98 22.66
C ASN A 74 -9.42 25.92 22.69
N GLU A 75 -9.51 25.05 23.69
CA GLU A 75 -8.54 23.98 23.96
C GLU A 75 -8.24 23.14 22.71
N LYS A 76 -9.27 22.77 21.94
CA LYS A 76 -9.11 21.99 20.72
C LYS A 76 -8.37 22.76 19.63
N ALA A 77 -8.63 24.05 19.49
CA ALA A 77 -7.93 24.90 18.53
C ALA A 77 -6.43 24.99 18.85
N ILE A 78 -6.08 25.17 20.13
CA ILE A 78 -4.69 25.23 20.57
C ILE A 78 -3.97 23.90 20.33
N LEU A 79 -4.62 22.78 20.65
CA LEU A 79 -4.06 21.46 20.37
C LEU A 79 -3.84 21.23 18.87
N ILE A 80 -4.75 21.70 18.01
CA ILE A 80 -4.57 21.65 16.56
C ILE A 80 -3.34 22.45 16.12
N ALA A 81 -3.20 23.69 16.57
CA ALA A 81 -2.05 24.52 16.23
C ALA A 81 -0.73 23.89 16.69
N LYS A 82 -0.70 23.37 17.93
CA LYS A 82 0.46 22.66 18.48
C LYS A 82 0.80 21.43 17.64
N TYR A 83 -0.17 20.58 17.34
CA TYR A 83 0.03 19.40 16.51
C TYR A 83 0.57 19.75 15.11
N LEU A 84 0.05 20.80 14.47
CA LEU A 84 0.55 21.25 13.17
C LEU A 84 1.98 21.78 13.27
N ASN A 85 2.30 22.59 14.28
CA ASN A 85 3.66 23.08 14.51
C ASN A 85 4.65 21.93 14.79
N GLU A 86 4.25 20.90 15.54
CA GLU A 86 5.09 19.72 15.76
C GLU A 86 5.33 18.94 14.45
N ASN A 87 4.35 18.88 13.55
CA ASN A 87 4.48 18.15 12.27
C ASN A 87 5.17 18.99 11.18
N PHE A 88 5.16 20.31 11.30
CA PHE A 88 5.88 21.20 10.39
C PHE A 88 7.27 21.55 10.91
N GLU A 89 7.56 21.36 12.19
CA GLU A 89 8.80 21.75 12.83
C GLU A 89 9.14 23.21 12.46
N ASN A 90 10.29 23.45 11.82
CA ASN A 90 10.74 24.77 11.39
C ASN A 90 10.27 25.15 9.97
N SER A 91 9.45 24.33 9.32
CA SER A 91 9.02 24.54 7.93
C SER A 91 7.82 25.47 7.79
N ALA A 92 6.98 25.60 8.83
CA ALA A 92 5.88 26.54 8.87
C ALA A 92 5.44 26.85 10.31
N ILE A 93 4.86 28.04 10.48
CA ILE A 93 4.27 28.49 11.74
C ILE A 93 2.76 28.53 11.56
N THR A 94 2.04 27.88 12.47
CA THR A 94 0.59 27.76 12.44
C THR A 94 -0.04 28.64 13.51
N SER A 95 -1.02 29.47 13.13
CA SER A 95 -1.83 30.21 14.09
C SER A 95 -2.88 29.32 14.75
N THR A 96 -3.35 29.74 15.93
CA THR A 96 -4.51 29.10 16.57
C THR A 96 -5.74 29.25 15.66
N PRO A 97 -6.42 28.15 15.27
CA PRO A 97 -7.64 28.19 14.48
C PRO A 97 -8.67 29.15 15.08
N LYS A 98 -9.18 30.07 14.27
CA LYS A 98 -10.22 31.03 14.68
C LYS A 98 -11.53 30.66 14.04
N GLN A 99 -12.61 30.62 14.82
CA GLN A 99 -13.95 30.39 14.29
C GLN A 99 -14.35 31.55 13.37
N ASP A 100 -14.88 31.23 12.20
CA ASP A 100 -15.48 32.20 11.29
C ASP A 100 -16.80 32.71 11.89
N LYS A 101 -16.91 34.03 12.06
CA LYS A 101 -18.10 34.69 12.64
C LYS A 101 -19.36 34.47 11.79
N ASN A 102 -19.19 34.35 10.47
CA ASN A 102 -20.30 34.19 9.53
C ASN A 102 -20.64 32.70 9.31
N LYS A 103 -19.70 31.79 9.64
CA LYS A 103 -19.85 30.34 9.47
C LYS A 103 -19.46 29.63 10.78
N PRO A 104 -20.39 29.43 11.73
CA PRO A 104 -20.08 28.95 13.07
C PRO A 104 -19.47 27.54 13.14
N LEU A 105 -19.51 26.75 12.06
CA LEU A 105 -18.86 25.43 11.99
C LEU A 105 -17.51 25.45 11.25
N THR A 106 -17.05 26.62 10.83
CA THR A 106 -15.83 26.80 10.06
C THR A 106 -14.79 27.49 10.93
N PHE A 107 -13.56 26.99 10.86
CA PHE A 107 -12.41 27.60 11.49
C PHE A 107 -11.36 27.90 10.41
N ILE A 108 -10.70 29.03 10.56
CA ILE A 108 -9.65 29.49 9.67
C ILE A 108 -8.32 29.34 10.40
N ILE A 109 -7.39 28.66 9.74
CA ILE A 109 -6.01 28.50 10.19
C ILE A 109 -5.13 29.34 9.26
N THR A 110 -4.26 30.16 9.82
CA THR A 110 -3.22 30.87 9.06
C THR A 110 -1.92 30.10 9.22
N ILE A 111 -1.27 29.80 8.10
CA ILE A 111 -0.01 29.07 8.06
C ILE A 111 1.01 29.93 7.33
N VAL A 112 2.07 30.31 8.03
CA VAL A 112 3.17 31.09 7.46
C VAL A 112 4.30 30.13 7.09
N ILE A 113 4.68 30.11 5.81
CA ILE A 113 5.65 29.16 5.28
C ILE A 113 7.06 29.66 5.56
N SER A 114 7.84 28.93 6.35
CA SER A 114 9.24 29.25 6.63
C SER A 114 10.20 28.53 5.68
N ASN A 115 9.86 27.32 5.24
CA ASN A 115 10.65 26.54 4.28
C ASN A 115 9.72 25.78 3.31
N PRO A 116 9.49 26.32 2.09
CA PRO A 116 8.63 25.68 1.10
C PRO A 116 9.08 24.27 0.69
N PHE A 117 10.39 24.01 0.67
CA PHE A 117 10.93 22.73 0.21
C PHE A 117 10.60 21.60 1.20
N GLU A 118 10.71 21.87 2.50
CA GLU A 118 10.33 20.89 3.53
C GLU A 118 8.82 20.61 3.53
N ILE A 119 7.98 21.62 3.29
CA ILE A 119 6.54 21.42 3.11
C ILE A 119 6.24 20.51 1.91
N LEU A 120 6.95 20.69 0.79
CA LEU A 120 6.80 19.81 -0.38
C LEU A 120 7.28 18.38 -0.09
N LYS A 121 8.36 18.19 0.69
CA LYS A 121 8.79 16.85 1.14
C LYS A 121 7.73 16.18 2.00
N ILE A 122 7.13 16.91 2.96
CA ILE A 122 6.03 16.42 3.79
C ILE A 122 4.85 16.02 2.89
N TYR A 123 4.49 16.86 1.92
CA TYR A 123 3.44 16.58 0.95
C TYR A 123 3.71 15.29 0.17
N GLN A 124 4.92 15.15 -0.39
CA GLN A 124 5.33 13.94 -1.11
C GLN A 124 5.29 12.71 -0.20
N LYS A 125 5.85 12.77 1.01
CA LYS A 125 5.83 11.64 1.96
C LYS A 125 4.41 11.20 2.29
N LEU A 126 3.50 12.15 2.50
CA LEU A 126 2.08 11.87 2.76
C LEU A 126 1.35 11.37 1.52
N ASN A 127 1.66 11.88 0.33
CA ASN A 127 1.08 11.40 -0.92
C ASN A 127 1.60 10.03 -1.32
N THR A 128 2.89 9.73 -1.21
CA THR A 128 3.43 8.40 -1.45
C THR A 128 2.80 7.40 -0.48
N LYS A 129 2.61 7.77 0.78
CA LYS A 129 1.90 6.92 1.77
C LYS A 129 0.42 6.78 1.46
N ASN A 130 -0.25 7.83 0.97
CA ASN A 130 -1.67 7.80 0.58
C ASN A 130 -1.91 7.12 -0.76
N GLU A 131 -0.97 7.18 -1.69
CA GLU A 131 -0.96 6.41 -2.94
C GLU A 131 -0.67 4.95 -2.63
N LEU A 132 0.32 4.63 -1.80
CA LEU A 132 0.52 3.28 -1.28
C LEU A 132 -0.73 2.78 -0.55
N LYS A 133 -1.39 3.60 0.27
CA LYS A 133 -2.62 3.22 0.97
C LYS A 133 -3.83 3.11 0.04
N LYS A 134 -3.95 3.95 -1.00
CA LYS A 134 -4.95 3.81 -2.06
C LYS A 134 -4.67 2.60 -2.93
N ILE A 135 -3.42 2.30 -3.23
CA ILE A 135 -2.98 1.08 -3.91
C ILE A 135 -3.32 -0.11 -3.04
N ILE A 136 -3.04 -0.09 -1.73
CA ILE A 136 -3.40 -1.16 -0.79
C ILE A 136 -4.92 -1.28 -0.64
N LEU A 137 -5.70 -0.20 -0.47
CA LEU A 137 -7.17 -0.25 -0.39
C LEU A 137 -7.83 -0.65 -1.71
N LYS A 138 -7.26 -0.22 -2.85
CA LYS A 138 -7.68 -0.65 -4.19
C LYS A 138 -7.33 -2.12 -4.36
N ASN A 139 -6.16 -2.58 -3.91
CA ASN A 139 -5.76 -3.99 -3.91
C ASN A 139 -6.54 -4.85 -2.91
N GLU A 140 -7.09 -4.28 -1.82
CA GLU A 140 -7.96 -4.98 -0.86
C GLU A 140 -9.39 -5.09 -1.40
N LYS A 141 -9.95 -4.04 -2.02
CA LYS A 141 -11.23 -4.13 -2.75
C LYS A 141 -11.14 -4.92 -4.06
N GLN A 142 -9.94 -5.07 -4.59
CA GLN A 142 -9.59 -5.84 -5.79
C GLN A 142 -8.79 -7.11 -5.44
N SER A 143 -8.89 -7.54 -4.17
CA SER A 143 -8.38 -8.84 -3.68
C SER A 143 -9.34 -10.00 -3.99
N ASN A 144 -10.37 -9.74 -4.79
CA ASN A 144 -10.87 -10.72 -5.75
C ASN A 144 -10.43 -10.29 -7.17
N LYS A 145 -9.25 -10.79 -7.61
CA LYS A 145 -8.54 -10.55 -8.91
C LYS A 145 -7.85 -9.18 -9.00
N ASP A 146 -6.53 -9.03 -8.91
CA ASP A 146 -5.45 -9.71 -9.63
C ASP A 146 -4.12 -9.38 -8.93
N ILE A 147 -3.36 -10.42 -8.61
CA ILE A 147 -1.91 -10.32 -8.37
C ILE A 147 -1.29 -9.88 -9.70
N SER A 148 -0.34 -8.95 -9.71
CA SER A 148 0.46 -8.67 -10.91
C SER A 148 1.08 -9.98 -11.41
N LYS A 149 0.46 -10.57 -12.44
CA LYS A 149 0.83 -11.91 -12.89
C LYS A 149 2.17 -11.81 -13.60
N ILE A 150 3.12 -12.61 -13.17
CA ILE A 150 4.39 -12.79 -13.87
C ILE A 150 4.05 -13.48 -15.19
N GLU A 151 4.28 -12.79 -16.31
CA GLU A 151 4.07 -13.37 -17.63
C GLU A 151 5.19 -14.32 -17.99
N LEU A 152 4.80 -15.54 -18.39
CA LEU A 152 5.67 -16.56 -18.95
C LEU A 152 5.11 -16.99 -20.31
N TYR A 153 5.98 -17.51 -21.16
CA TYR A 153 5.64 -17.99 -22.49
C TYR A 153 6.07 -19.44 -22.62
N LEU A 154 5.21 -20.28 -23.18
CA LEU A 154 5.48 -21.68 -23.48
C LEU A 154 5.28 -21.90 -24.98
N ASN A 155 6.24 -22.49 -25.67
CA ASN A 155 6.08 -22.89 -27.07
C ASN A 155 5.94 -24.42 -27.23
N GLN A 156 5.72 -24.85 -28.47
CA GLN A 156 5.45 -26.26 -28.80
C GLN A 156 6.66 -27.16 -28.57
N ILE A 157 7.88 -26.66 -28.77
CA ILE A 157 9.12 -27.43 -28.58
C ILE A 157 9.52 -27.57 -27.10
N GLY A 158 8.77 -26.94 -26.19
CA GLY A 158 8.95 -27.04 -24.75
C GLY A 158 9.92 -26.03 -24.14
N ASP A 159 10.11 -24.88 -24.77
CA ASP A 159 10.75 -23.73 -24.14
C ASP A 159 9.73 -23.03 -23.25
N LEU A 160 10.07 -22.87 -21.97
CA LEU A 160 9.39 -21.96 -21.06
C LEU A 160 10.30 -20.77 -20.78
N TRP A 161 9.85 -19.54 -21.04
CA TRP A 161 10.68 -18.35 -20.84
C TRP A 161 9.92 -17.16 -20.29
N ARG A 162 10.70 -16.17 -19.85
CA ARG A 162 10.25 -14.78 -19.65
C ARG A 162 11.18 -13.84 -20.39
N GLU A 163 10.74 -12.61 -20.59
CA GLU A 163 11.61 -11.63 -21.25
C GLU A 163 12.73 -11.12 -20.32
N PRO A 164 13.95 -10.92 -20.85
CA PRO A 164 14.39 -11.29 -22.21
C PRO A 164 14.65 -12.81 -22.38
N LYS A 165 14.10 -13.45 -23.44
CA LYS A 165 14.21 -14.92 -23.68
C LYS A 165 15.66 -15.43 -23.65
N ILE A 166 16.58 -14.70 -24.27
CA ILE A 166 18.03 -15.04 -24.35
C ILE A 166 18.63 -15.28 -22.96
N LYS A 167 18.15 -14.56 -21.95
CA LYS A 167 18.67 -14.64 -20.58
C LYS A 167 17.89 -15.62 -19.71
N TYR A 168 16.61 -15.81 -19.99
CA TYR A 168 15.68 -16.51 -19.09
C TYR A 168 14.85 -17.55 -19.83
N CYS A 169 15.47 -18.66 -20.22
CA CYS A 169 14.80 -19.75 -20.92
C CYS A 169 15.09 -21.11 -20.25
N TYR A 170 14.02 -21.89 -20.05
CA TYR A 170 14.07 -23.26 -19.58
C TYR A 170 13.61 -24.22 -20.69
N HIS A 171 14.56 -24.93 -21.27
CA HIS A 171 14.32 -25.94 -22.30
C HIS A 171 13.88 -27.28 -21.67
N MET A 172 12.60 -27.63 -21.81
CA MET A 172 12.05 -28.91 -21.34
C MET A 172 12.17 -30.03 -22.38
N GLY A 173 12.09 -29.67 -23.67
CA GLY A 173 12.07 -30.58 -24.81
C GLY A 173 10.68 -31.16 -25.09
N GLU A 174 10.27 -31.09 -26.35
CA GLU A 174 8.92 -31.43 -26.85
C GLU A 174 8.43 -32.81 -26.40
N LYS A 175 9.28 -33.83 -26.52
CA LYS A 175 8.92 -35.22 -26.19
C LYS A 175 9.02 -35.55 -24.70
N ASN A 176 9.56 -34.64 -23.89
CA ASN A 176 9.85 -34.89 -22.48
C ASN A 176 8.58 -34.81 -21.64
N ASP A 177 8.46 -35.69 -20.65
CA ASP A 177 7.35 -35.70 -19.69
C ASP A 177 7.17 -34.34 -19.02
N ARG A 178 8.26 -33.60 -18.77
CA ARG A 178 8.19 -32.26 -18.16
C ARG A 178 7.38 -31.28 -18.98
N HIS A 179 7.57 -31.27 -20.30
CA HIS A 179 6.79 -30.41 -21.19
C HIS A 179 5.32 -30.83 -21.18
N LYS A 180 5.04 -32.14 -21.33
CA LYS A 180 3.68 -32.68 -21.33
C LYS A 180 2.92 -32.38 -20.04
N ILE A 181 3.54 -32.61 -18.88
CA ILE A 181 2.97 -32.29 -17.57
C ILE A 181 2.69 -30.79 -17.46
N PHE A 182 3.66 -29.96 -17.81
CA PHE A 182 3.51 -28.51 -17.66
C PHE A 182 2.41 -27.96 -18.56
N ARG A 183 2.37 -28.40 -19.82
CA ARG A 183 1.34 -28.05 -20.79
C ARG A 183 -0.04 -28.50 -20.32
N TYR A 184 -0.16 -29.73 -19.83
CA TYR A 184 -1.39 -30.25 -19.24
C TYR A 184 -1.91 -29.36 -18.12
N LEU A 185 -1.05 -28.91 -17.21
CA LEU A 185 -1.44 -28.01 -16.10
C LEU A 185 -1.82 -26.59 -16.56
N VAL A 186 -1.26 -26.11 -17.67
CA VAL A 186 -1.60 -24.79 -18.24
C VAL A 186 -2.96 -24.84 -18.93
N GLU A 187 -3.22 -25.91 -19.69
CA GLU A 187 -4.47 -26.11 -20.41
C GLU A 187 -5.63 -26.45 -19.46
N ASN A 188 -5.35 -27.23 -18.40
CA ASN A 188 -6.34 -27.65 -17.41
C ASN A 188 -6.24 -26.81 -16.13
N LYS A 189 -7.07 -25.74 -16.08
CA LYS A 189 -7.12 -24.80 -14.95
C LYS A 189 -7.55 -25.50 -13.66
N GLY A 190 -7.04 -25.01 -12.52
CA GLY A 190 -7.37 -25.56 -11.20
C GLY A 190 -6.45 -26.70 -10.78
N TYR A 191 -6.75 -27.32 -9.63
CA TYR A 191 -5.99 -28.47 -9.12
C TYR A 191 -6.33 -29.72 -9.91
N GLN A 192 -5.28 -30.38 -10.41
CA GLN A 192 -5.33 -31.63 -11.15
C GLN A 192 -4.76 -32.75 -10.30
N ASN A 193 -5.48 -33.87 -10.19
CA ASN A 193 -5.02 -35.00 -9.38
C ASN A 193 -3.76 -35.63 -10.02
N THR A 194 -2.88 -36.17 -9.18
CA THR A 194 -1.64 -36.83 -9.64
C THR A 194 -1.97 -38.04 -10.52
N ASN A 195 -3.05 -38.76 -10.21
CA ASN A 195 -3.51 -39.90 -11.00
C ASN A 195 -3.97 -39.49 -12.41
N ASP A 196 -4.74 -38.41 -12.53
CA ASP A 196 -5.23 -37.93 -13.82
C ASP A 196 -4.08 -37.50 -14.74
N ILE A 197 -3.08 -36.81 -14.17
CA ILE A 197 -1.83 -36.47 -14.88
C ILE A 197 -1.09 -37.74 -15.29
N ALA A 198 -1.02 -38.75 -14.42
CA ALA A 198 -0.38 -40.03 -14.72
C ALA A 198 -1.04 -40.75 -15.91
N CYS A 199 -2.37 -40.84 -15.92
CA CYS A 199 -3.14 -41.41 -17.02
C CYS A 199 -2.93 -40.64 -18.32
N PHE A 200 -2.95 -39.29 -18.29
CA PHE A 200 -2.68 -38.46 -19.46
C PHE A 200 -1.30 -38.73 -20.08
N LEU A 201 -0.30 -39.07 -19.26
CA LEU A 201 1.05 -39.41 -19.70
C LEU A 201 1.24 -40.87 -20.13
N GLY A 202 0.16 -41.66 -20.25
CA GLY A 202 0.19 -43.08 -20.61
C GLY A 202 0.39 -43.98 -19.40
N ASP A 203 -0.46 -43.82 -18.39
CA ASP A 203 -0.52 -44.64 -17.16
C ASP A 203 0.80 -44.75 -16.40
N LYS A 204 1.52 -43.63 -16.30
CA LYS A 204 2.76 -43.58 -15.53
C LYS A 204 2.48 -43.71 -14.03
N LYS A 205 3.45 -44.21 -13.27
CA LYS A 205 3.34 -44.23 -11.80
C LYS A 205 3.27 -42.80 -11.25
N GLU A 206 2.39 -42.54 -10.29
CA GLU A 206 2.28 -41.22 -9.63
C GLU A 206 3.63 -40.68 -9.14
N GLN A 207 4.50 -41.55 -8.64
CA GLN A 207 5.83 -41.17 -8.15
C GLN A 207 6.71 -40.51 -9.24
N VAL A 208 6.55 -40.94 -10.50
CA VAL A 208 7.22 -40.31 -11.66
C VAL A 208 6.71 -38.89 -11.85
N ILE A 209 5.39 -38.67 -11.78
CA ILE A 209 4.79 -37.34 -11.88
C ILE A 209 5.31 -36.41 -10.79
N ARG A 210 5.35 -36.88 -9.53
CA ARG A 210 5.88 -36.11 -8.40
C ARG A 210 7.34 -35.71 -8.63
N THR A 211 8.15 -36.63 -9.17
CA THR A 211 9.56 -36.40 -9.45
C THR A 211 9.76 -35.38 -10.56
N GLU A 212 9.02 -35.48 -11.66
CA GLU A 212 9.11 -34.54 -12.77
C GLU A 212 8.59 -33.14 -12.39
N ILE A 213 7.52 -33.03 -11.60
CA ILE A 213 7.05 -31.74 -11.08
C ILE A 213 8.11 -31.08 -10.20
N LYS A 214 8.78 -31.84 -9.33
CA LYS A 214 9.88 -31.32 -8.52
C LYS A 214 10.99 -30.76 -9.42
N LYS A 215 11.42 -31.52 -10.45
CA LYS A 215 12.42 -31.06 -11.42
C LYS A 215 11.98 -29.78 -12.16
N ILE A 216 10.70 -29.67 -12.52
CA ILE A 216 10.17 -28.46 -13.16
C ILE A 216 10.30 -27.27 -12.21
N LYS A 217 9.85 -27.39 -10.95
CA LYS A 217 9.96 -26.32 -9.95
C LYS A 217 11.40 -25.86 -9.77
N ASP A 218 12.32 -26.80 -9.57
CA ASP A 218 13.72 -26.53 -9.30
C ASP A 218 14.41 -25.83 -10.49
N LYS A 219 14.22 -26.38 -11.70
CA LYS A 219 14.82 -25.82 -12.93
C LYS A 219 14.19 -24.48 -13.31
N ALA A 220 12.88 -24.34 -13.20
CA ALA A 220 12.21 -23.08 -13.53
C ALA A 220 12.68 -21.95 -12.60
N SER A 221 12.86 -22.22 -11.30
CA SER A 221 13.41 -21.24 -10.35
C SER A 221 14.79 -20.75 -10.78
N TYR A 222 15.67 -21.68 -11.19
CA TYR A 222 17.02 -21.38 -11.67
C TYR A 222 17.02 -20.61 -12.99
N PHE A 223 16.49 -21.20 -14.06
CA PHE A 223 16.57 -20.68 -15.43
C PHE A 223 15.74 -19.41 -15.62
N LEU A 224 14.61 -19.27 -14.92
CA LEU A 224 13.76 -18.08 -15.03
C LEU A 224 14.08 -17.05 -13.96
N SER A 225 14.97 -17.34 -12.99
CA SER A 225 15.29 -16.46 -11.86
C SER A 225 14.04 -15.97 -11.10
N ILE A 226 13.05 -16.85 -10.94
CA ILE A 226 11.81 -16.56 -10.23
C ILE A 226 11.98 -16.93 -8.75
N LYS A 227 12.51 -16.00 -7.95
CA LYS A 227 12.72 -16.20 -6.51
C LYS A 227 11.39 -16.13 -5.75
N ASN A 228 11.21 -17.04 -4.79
CA ASN A 228 10.17 -17.01 -3.75
C ASN A 228 8.71 -17.22 -4.18
N SER A 229 8.45 -17.83 -5.34
CA SER A 229 7.11 -18.39 -5.60
C SER A 229 7.17 -19.67 -6.40
N ASP A 230 6.50 -20.70 -5.87
CA ASP A 230 6.31 -21.97 -6.54
C ASP A 230 5.55 -21.76 -7.83
N LEU A 231 6.18 -21.99 -8.98
CA LEU A 231 5.52 -21.95 -10.31
C LEU A 231 4.32 -22.92 -10.37
N ILE A 232 4.42 -24.03 -9.66
CA ILE A 232 3.38 -25.05 -9.54
C ILE A 232 3.01 -25.16 -8.06
N GLU A 233 1.76 -24.91 -7.69
CA GLU A 233 1.27 -25.16 -6.34
C GLU A 233 0.93 -26.64 -6.17
N SER A 234 1.26 -27.20 -5.00
CA SER A 234 0.92 -28.56 -4.62
C SER A 234 0.00 -28.56 -3.40
N ARG A 235 -1.07 -29.34 -3.43
CA ARG A 235 -1.99 -29.53 -2.31
C ARG A 235 -2.23 -31.02 -2.08
N LYS A 236 -1.96 -31.50 -0.86
CA LYS A 236 -2.20 -32.89 -0.47
C LYS A 236 -3.66 -33.26 -0.72
N GLY A 237 -3.90 -34.37 -1.43
CA GLY A 237 -5.24 -34.84 -1.79
C GLY A 237 -5.90 -34.14 -2.99
N SER A 238 -5.38 -33.00 -3.46
CA SER A 238 -5.91 -32.31 -4.65
C SER A 238 -4.93 -32.30 -5.83
N GLY A 239 -3.66 -32.61 -5.60
CA GLY A 239 -2.63 -32.66 -6.63
C GLY A 239 -2.02 -31.28 -6.91
N TYR A 240 -1.98 -30.86 -8.18
CA TYR A 240 -1.13 -29.76 -8.66
C TYR A 240 -1.87 -28.75 -9.52
N LYS A 241 -1.47 -27.49 -9.48
CA LYS A 241 -1.93 -26.45 -10.40
C LYS A 241 -0.83 -25.45 -10.71
N ILE A 242 -0.94 -24.73 -11.83
CA ILE A 242 -0.12 -23.53 -12.05
C ILE A 242 -0.49 -22.49 -10.99
N ASN A 243 0.52 -21.91 -10.35
CA ASN A 243 0.31 -20.87 -9.36
C ASN A 243 -0.34 -19.64 -10.04
N PRO A 244 -1.48 -19.12 -9.55
CA PRO A 244 -2.21 -18.01 -10.17
C PRO A 244 -1.42 -16.70 -10.29
N LYS A 245 -0.29 -16.58 -9.57
CA LYS A 245 0.69 -15.51 -9.74
C LYS A 245 1.36 -15.52 -11.11
N TYR A 246 1.33 -16.63 -11.85
CA TYR A 246 1.92 -16.74 -13.18
C TYR A 246 0.84 -16.79 -14.25
N HIS A 247 1.00 -15.99 -15.30
CA HIS A 247 0.18 -16.07 -16.48
C HIS A 247 1.01 -16.66 -17.62
N ILE A 248 0.61 -17.85 -18.10
CA ILE A 248 1.37 -18.58 -19.11
C ILE A 248 0.65 -18.46 -20.45
N LYS A 249 1.32 -17.85 -21.43
CA LYS A 249 0.83 -17.73 -22.80
C LYS A 249 1.43 -18.86 -23.65
N ILE A 250 0.58 -19.67 -24.25
CA ILE A 250 1.01 -20.67 -25.24
C ILE A 250 1.26 -19.94 -26.56
N THR A 251 2.41 -20.20 -27.18
CA THR A 251 2.88 -19.58 -28.42
C THR A 251 3.14 -20.64 -29.48
N ILE A 252 2.94 -20.28 -30.76
CA ILE A 252 3.03 -21.18 -31.93
C ILE A 252 4.37 -20.97 -32.68
N LEU A 253 5.35 -20.29 -32.08
CA LEU A 253 6.67 -20.08 -32.67
C LEU A 253 7.56 -21.31 -32.56
#